data_AF-A0A355DFL8-F1
#
_entry.id   AF-A0A355DFL8-F1
#
_cell.length_a   1.000
_cell.length_b   1.000
_cell.length_c   1.000
_cell.angle_alpha   90.00
_cell.angle_beta   90.00
_cell.angle_gamma   90.00
#
_symmetry.space_group_name_H-M   'P 1'
#
loop_
_entity.id
_entity.type
_entity.pdbx_description
1 polymer ?
#
loop_
_entity_poly.entity_id
_entity_poly.type
_entity_poly.pdbx_seq_one_letter_code
_entity_poly.pdbx_strand_id
1 'polypeptide(L)'
;MHRPRLLALSLAAVAVGLATVSAVAAGPYDSEIATNEDDIVAQHDAIAAQHDAIAGFGDELVDIDARIAEAEALIAAGDDDLLLLPVQIELLADQFAEILFSRNEPAALRHQMAIDAYVRNNERLNSVLNQSAQVADQALENTRHRLLYESVIELAISRLEVIDARLRLTADQVDGLYGLVAEAEDRQRDAVDMRDAALDAIPV
;
A
#
# COMPACT_ATOMS: atom_id res chain seq x y z
N MET A 1 10.63 17.36 -16.84
CA MET A 1 11.53 17.35 -18.01
C MET A 1 12.97 17.26 -17.51
N HIS A 2 13.52 16.06 -17.38
CA HIS A 2 14.93 15.84 -17.04
C HIS A 2 15.58 15.09 -18.19
N ARG A 3 16.65 15.69 -18.74
CA ARG A 3 17.43 15.13 -19.85
C ARG A 3 18.42 14.11 -19.28
N PRO A 4 18.50 12.87 -19.80
CA PRO A 4 19.62 12.01 -19.46
C PRO A 4 20.85 12.54 -20.17
N ARG A 5 21.91 12.83 -19.41
CA ARG A 5 23.23 13.11 -19.96
C ARG A 5 23.80 11.78 -20.44
N LEU A 6 23.63 11.50 -21.73
CA LEU A 6 24.37 10.47 -22.44
C LEU A 6 25.86 10.86 -22.41
N LEU A 7 26.63 10.24 -21.52
CA LEU A 7 28.08 10.22 -21.60
C LEU A 7 28.45 9.35 -22.79
N ALA A 8 28.54 9.96 -23.96
CA ALA A 8 29.10 9.34 -25.15
C ALA A 8 30.61 9.12 -24.91
N LEU A 9 30.95 7.91 -24.45
CA LEU A 9 32.32 7.44 -24.39
C LEU A 9 32.71 7.06 -25.83
N SER A 10 33.43 7.96 -26.50
CA SER A 10 33.93 7.74 -27.85
C SER A 10 34.97 6.62 -27.85
N LEU A 11 34.55 5.41 -28.24
CA LEU A 11 35.41 4.26 -28.46
C LEU A 11 36.27 4.53 -29.70
N ALA A 12 37.49 5.04 -29.49
CA ALA A 12 38.46 5.20 -30.56
C ALA A 12 39.05 3.82 -30.91
N ALA A 13 38.47 3.15 -31.91
CA ALA A 13 39.07 1.98 -32.52
C ALA A 13 40.35 2.39 -33.27
N VAL A 14 41.51 2.20 -32.64
CA VAL A 14 42.81 2.32 -33.31
C VAL A 14 43.05 1.03 -34.08
N ALA A 15 42.62 1.00 -35.35
CA ALA A 15 43.04 -0.03 -36.29
C ALA A 15 44.50 0.24 -36.68
N VAL A 16 45.46 -0.37 -35.99
CA VAL A 16 46.84 -0.44 -36.49
C VAL A 16 46.86 -1.50 -37.58
N GLY A 17 46.87 -1.07 -38.84
CA GLY A 17 47.05 -1.97 -39.97
C GLY A 17 48.38 -2.71 -39.81
N LEU A 18 48.34 -4.05 -39.86
CA LEU A 18 49.54 -4.87 -40.04
C LEU A 18 50.23 -4.41 -41.33
N ALA A 19 51.26 -3.60 -41.19
CA ALA A 19 52.24 -3.44 -42.24
C ALA A 19 52.95 -4.79 -42.35
N THR A 20 52.67 -5.54 -43.42
CA THR A 20 53.53 -6.65 -43.82
C THR A 20 54.90 -6.07 -44.11
N VAL A 21 55.80 -6.10 -43.12
CA VAL A 21 57.20 -5.74 -43.30
C VAL A 21 57.78 -6.79 -44.23
N SER A 22 57.94 -6.42 -45.50
CA SER A 22 58.75 -7.18 -46.45
C SER A 22 60.08 -7.52 -45.79
N ALA A 23 60.38 -8.81 -45.67
CA ALA A 23 61.55 -9.35 -44.98
C ALA A 23 62.85 -8.72 -45.50
N VAL A 24 63.29 -7.66 -44.82
CA VAL A 24 64.67 -7.20 -44.84
C VAL A 24 65.37 -8.06 -43.81
N ALA A 25 66.31 -8.90 -44.25
CA ALA A 25 67.10 -9.72 -43.33
C ALA A 25 67.88 -8.78 -42.39
N ALA A 26 67.44 -8.67 -41.14
CA ALA A 26 68.13 -7.93 -40.08
C ALA A 26 69.34 -8.71 -39.55
N GLY A 27 69.57 -9.93 -40.07
CA GLY A 27 70.76 -10.72 -39.83
C GLY A 27 70.67 -11.44 -38.49
N PRO A 28 71.64 -11.29 -37.56
CA PRO A 28 71.65 -12.04 -36.30
C PRO A 28 70.43 -11.79 -35.40
N TYR A 29 69.64 -10.75 -35.67
CA TYR A 29 68.45 -10.36 -34.90
C TYR A 29 67.13 -10.94 -35.43
N ASP A 30 67.13 -11.64 -36.57
CA ASP A 30 65.88 -12.14 -37.19
C ASP A 30 65.09 -13.08 -36.25
N SER A 31 65.79 -13.86 -35.41
CA SER A 31 65.14 -14.72 -34.41
C SER A 31 64.50 -13.94 -33.27
N GLU A 32 65.07 -12.80 -32.87
CA GLU A 32 64.53 -11.96 -31.79
C GLU A 32 63.32 -11.16 -32.29
N ILE A 33 63.39 -10.68 -33.54
CA ILE A 33 62.26 -10.02 -34.21
C ILE A 33 61.08 -11.00 -34.36
N ALA A 34 61.31 -12.23 -34.80
CA ALA A 34 60.25 -13.23 -34.92
C ALA A 34 59.58 -13.54 -33.58
N THR A 35 60.36 -13.72 -32.49
CA THR A 35 59.81 -13.90 -31.14
C THR A 35 58.98 -12.70 -30.70
N ASN A 36 59.47 -11.47 -30.94
CA ASN A 36 58.72 -10.26 -30.60
C ASN A 36 57.43 -10.12 -31.42
N GLU A 37 57.44 -10.50 -32.71
CA GLU A 37 56.24 -10.51 -33.54
C GLU A 37 55.21 -11.51 -33.01
N ASP A 38 55.63 -12.72 -32.65
CA ASP A 38 54.75 -13.73 -32.03
C ASP A 38 54.19 -13.24 -30.68
N ASP A 39 55.01 -12.62 -29.84
CA ASP A 39 54.59 -12.03 -28.55
C ASP A 39 53.58 -10.89 -28.76
N ILE A 40 53.79 -10.02 -29.76
CA ILE A 40 52.86 -8.94 -30.11
C ILE A 40 51.51 -9.50 -30.57
N VAL A 41 51.51 -10.54 -31.41
CA VAL A 41 50.28 -11.21 -31.86
C VAL A 41 49.54 -11.80 -30.66
N ALA A 42 50.25 -12.52 -29.77
CA ALA A 42 49.65 -13.10 -28.57
C ALA A 42 49.06 -12.02 -27.63
N GLN A 43 49.74 -10.88 -27.47
CA GLN A 43 49.22 -9.75 -26.69
C GLN A 43 47.99 -9.13 -27.34
N HIS A 44 47.96 -9.01 -28.66
CA HIS A 44 46.81 -8.48 -29.39
C HIS A 44 45.58 -9.38 -29.23
N ASP A 45 45.75 -10.69 -29.33
CA ASP A 45 44.68 -11.67 -29.10
C ASP A 45 44.17 -11.60 -27.65
N ALA A 46 45.07 -11.45 -26.67
CA ALA A 46 44.69 -11.28 -25.26
C ALA A 46 43.89 -9.98 -25.03
N ILE A 47 44.29 -8.86 -25.64
CA ILE A 47 43.56 -7.59 -25.57
C ILE A 47 42.18 -7.72 -26.21
N ALA A 48 42.07 -8.38 -27.36
CA ALA A 48 40.79 -8.61 -28.02
C ALA A 48 39.83 -9.45 -27.14
N ALA A 49 40.33 -10.54 -26.55
CA ALA A 49 39.55 -11.35 -25.62
C ALA A 49 39.10 -10.54 -24.38
N GLN A 50 39.96 -9.64 -23.88
CA GLN A 50 39.61 -8.77 -22.76
C GLN A 50 38.57 -7.70 -23.14
N HIS A 51 38.62 -7.17 -24.36
CA HIS A 51 37.57 -6.29 -24.89
C HIS A 51 36.22 -7.00 -24.99
N ASP A 52 36.19 -8.23 -25.48
CA ASP A 52 34.96 -9.02 -25.56
C ASP A 52 34.39 -9.29 -24.15
N ALA A 53 35.24 -9.57 -23.17
CA ALA A 53 34.81 -9.72 -21.78
C ALA A 53 34.24 -8.42 -21.19
N ILE A 54 34.89 -7.27 -21.45
CA ILE A 54 34.39 -5.95 -21.02
C ILE A 54 33.04 -5.64 -21.66
N ALA A 55 32.85 -5.95 -22.95
CA ALA A 55 31.57 -5.78 -23.61
C ALA A 55 30.48 -6.65 -22.97
N GLY A 56 30.80 -7.91 -22.64
CA GLY A 56 29.89 -8.80 -21.90
C GLY A 56 29.46 -8.25 -20.54
N PHE A 57 30.40 -7.72 -19.75
CA PHE A 57 30.05 -7.04 -18.48
C PHE A 57 29.22 -5.78 -18.71
N GLY A 58 29.46 -5.05 -19.79
CA GLY A 58 28.65 -3.89 -20.17
C GLY A 58 27.18 -4.25 -20.40
N ASP A 59 26.93 -5.34 -21.14
CA ASP A 59 25.58 -5.83 -21.38
C ASP A 59 24.89 -6.31 -20.08
N GLU A 60 25.63 -6.99 -19.21
CA GLU A 60 25.13 -7.44 -17.90
C GLU A 60 24.75 -6.26 -16.98
N LEU A 61 25.58 -5.22 -16.92
CA LEU A 61 25.29 -4.02 -16.13
C LEU A 61 24.04 -3.28 -16.63
N VAL A 62 23.77 -3.27 -17.94
CA VAL A 62 22.55 -2.67 -18.50
C VAL A 62 21.30 -3.45 -18.06
N ASP A 63 21.36 -4.78 -18.00
CA ASP A 63 20.26 -5.60 -17.50
C ASP A 63 20.02 -5.37 -16.00
N ILE A 64 21.09 -5.29 -15.21
CA ILE A 64 21.01 -4.98 -13.78
C ILE A 64 20.39 -3.60 -13.54
N ASP A 65 20.82 -2.56 -14.27
CA ASP A 65 20.25 -1.22 -14.19
C ASP A 65 18.74 -1.22 -14.52
N ALA A 66 18.32 -1.99 -15.52
CA ALA A 66 16.90 -2.13 -15.86
C ALA A 66 16.09 -2.77 -14.72
N ARG A 67 16.62 -3.82 -14.09
CA ARG A 67 16.01 -4.49 -12.93
C ARG A 67 15.92 -3.58 -11.70
N ILE A 68 16.96 -2.79 -11.44
CA ILE A 68 16.97 -1.79 -10.36
C ILE A 68 15.88 -0.74 -10.64
N ALA A 69 15.82 -0.20 -11.85
CA ALA A 69 14.82 0.81 -12.21
C ALA A 69 13.38 0.28 -12.10
N GLU A 70 13.13 -0.99 -12.45
CA GLU A 70 11.84 -1.65 -12.25
C GLU A 70 11.49 -1.75 -10.76
N ALA A 71 12.42 -2.23 -9.94
CA ALA A 71 12.22 -2.34 -8.49
C ALA A 71 11.97 -0.98 -7.83
N GLU A 72 12.72 0.06 -8.21
CA GLU A 72 12.52 1.43 -7.72
C GLU A 72 11.14 2.00 -8.11
N ALA A 73 10.64 1.70 -9.31
CA ALA A 73 9.31 2.10 -9.73
C ALA A 73 8.22 1.43 -8.88
N LEU A 74 8.39 0.15 -8.53
CA LEU A 74 7.49 -0.58 -7.63
C LEU A 74 7.52 0.00 -6.21
N ILE A 75 8.71 0.31 -5.67
CA ILE A 75 8.90 0.95 -4.36
C ILE A 75 8.18 2.29 -4.31
N ALA A 76 8.35 3.13 -5.34
CA ALA A 76 7.72 4.45 -5.39
C ALA A 76 6.18 4.35 -5.41
N ALA A 77 5.63 3.42 -6.19
CA ALA A 77 4.19 3.17 -6.22
C ALA A 77 3.67 2.63 -4.88
N GLY A 78 4.42 1.73 -4.23
CA GLY A 78 4.08 1.20 -2.91
C GLY A 78 4.14 2.26 -1.80
N ASP A 79 5.11 3.18 -1.86
CA ASP A 79 5.20 4.30 -0.92
C ASP A 79 3.99 5.25 -1.04
N ASP A 80 3.54 5.56 -2.27
CA ASP A 80 2.33 6.37 -2.50
C ASP A 80 1.07 5.71 -1.90
N ASP A 81 0.91 4.39 -2.08
CA ASP A 81 -0.18 3.61 -1.47
C ASP A 81 -0.12 3.69 0.07
N LEU A 82 1.06 3.44 0.65
CA LEU A 82 1.28 3.43 2.10
C LEU A 82 1.13 4.82 2.74
N LEU A 83 1.27 5.91 1.98
CA LEU A 83 0.95 7.26 2.45
C LEU A 83 -0.55 7.53 2.51
N LEU A 84 -1.33 6.96 1.59
CA LEU A 84 -2.76 7.21 1.49
C LEU A 84 -3.59 6.36 2.47
N LEU A 85 -3.19 5.09 2.68
CA LEU A 85 -3.93 4.15 3.52
C LEU A 85 -4.15 4.64 4.97
N PRO A 86 -3.14 5.20 5.68
CA PRO A 86 -3.34 5.76 7.02
C PRO A 86 -4.37 6.89 7.05
N VAL A 87 -4.38 7.75 6.03
CA VAL A 87 -5.37 8.84 5.93
C VAL A 87 -6.78 8.27 5.78
N GLN A 88 -6.94 7.21 5.00
CA GLN A 88 -8.24 6.54 4.85
C GLN A 88 -8.71 5.90 6.16
N ILE A 89 -7.79 5.29 6.92
CA ILE A 89 -8.09 4.73 8.24
C ILE A 89 -8.56 5.83 9.21
N GLU A 90 -7.87 6.97 9.26
CA GLU A 90 -8.27 8.10 10.12
C GLU A 90 -9.63 8.69 9.72
N LEU A 91 -9.90 8.85 8.42
CA LEU A 91 -11.22 9.31 7.94
C LEU A 91 -12.32 8.31 8.31
N LEU A 92 -12.04 7.02 8.23
CA LEU A 92 -12.97 5.97 8.63
C LEU A 92 -13.19 5.95 10.14
N ALA A 93 -12.15 6.22 10.93
CA ALA A 93 -12.23 6.37 12.39
C ALA A 93 -13.11 7.57 12.79
N ASP A 94 -12.97 8.71 12.08
CA ASP A 94 -13.83 9.88 12.29
C ASP A 94 -15.30 9.57 11.95
N GLN A 95 -15.54 8.88 10.84
CA GLN A 95 -16.88 8.39 10.47
C GLN A 95 -17.43 7.42 11.53
N PHE A 96 -16.61 6.51 12.05
CA PHE A 96 -17.01 5.59 13.11
C PHE A 96 -17.41 6.36 14.38
N ALA A 97 -16.65 7.38 14.76
CA ALA A 97 -16.97 8.25 15.89
C ALA A 97 -18.31 8.96 15.67
N GLU A 98 -18.56 9.53 14.49
CA GLU A 98 -19.84 10.18 14.16
C GLU A 98 -21.03 9.22 14.28
N ILE A 99 -20.91 8.01 13.72
CA ILE A 99 -21.95 6.98 13.83
C ILE A 99 -22.17 6.60 15.30
N LEU A 100 -21.10 6.43 16.08
CA LEU A 100 -21.19 6.12 17.50
C LEU A 100 -21.89 7.24 18.29
N PHE A 101 -21.58 8.51 18.00
CA PHE A 101 -22.25 9.65 18.62
C PHE A 101 -23.75 9.69 18.28
N SER A 102 -24.13 9.33 17.05
CA SER A 102 -25.55 9.29 16.63
C SER A 102 -26.39 8.29 17.42
N ARG A 103 -25.76 7.30 18.06
CA ARG A 103 -26.41 6.28 18.91
C ARG A 103 -26.99 6.84 20.21
N ASN A 104 -26.43 7.94 20.72
CA ASN A 104 -26.73 8.44 22.06
C ASN A 104 -28.16 8.96 22.19
N GLU A 105 -28.65 9.73 21.21
CA GLU A 105 -30.00 10.30 21.26
C GLU A 105 -31.11 9.21 21.26
N PRO A 106 -31.10 8.23 20.34
CA PRO A 106 -32.07 7.12 20.38
C PRO A 106 -31.99 6.29 21.68
N ALA A 107 -30.77 6.04 22.18
CA ALA A 107 -30.58 5.28 23.41
C ALA A 107 -31.12 6.02 24.65
N ALA A 108 -30.83 7.33 24.74
CA ALA A 108 -31.34 8.18 25.81
C ALA A 108 -32.87 8.29 25.78
N LEU A 109 -33.46 8.48 24.60
CA LEU A 109 -34.91 8.52 24.41
C LEU A 109 -35.55 7.21 24.88
N ARG A 110 -35.04 6.05 24.44
CA ARG A 110 -35.54 4.73 24.87
C ARG A 110 -35.46 4.57 26.39
N HIS A 111 -34.36 5.00 27.01
CA HIS A 111 -34.17 4.90 28.45
C HIS A 111 -35.13 5.83 29.23
N GLN A 112 -35.26 7.09 28.79
CA GLN A 112 -36.17 8.06 29.40
C GLN A 112 -37.63 7.60 29.31
N MET A 113 -38.05 7.08 28.16
CA MET A 113 -39.40 6.56 27.96
C MET A 113 -39.69 5.34 28.82
N ALA A 114 -38.70 4.46 29.04
CA ALA A 114 -38.83 3.32 29.95
C ALA A 114 -38.98 3.76 31.42
N ILE A 115 -38.23 4.77 31.86
CA ILE A 115 -38.36 5.34 33.21
C ILE A 115 -39.74 5.98 33.37
N ASP A 116 -40.15 6.83 32.44
CA ASP A 116 -41.45 7.53 32.51
C ASP A 116 -42.62 6.53 32.56
N ALA A 117 -42.58 5.47 31.73
CA ALA A 117 -43.57 4.40 31.76
C ALA A 117 -43.63 3.69 33.13
N TYR A 118 -42.48 3.43 33.76
CA TYR A 118 -42.42 2.81 35.09
C TYR A 118 -42.96 3.74 36.19
N VAL A 119 -42.57 5.02 36.18
CA VAL A 119 -43.02 6.02 37.17
C VAL A 119 -44.52 6.24 37.06
N ARG A 120 -45.04 6.49 35.85
CA ARG A 120 -46.49 6.65 35.63
C ARG A 120 -47.29 5.42 36.04
N ASN A 121 -46.78 4.22 35.80
CA ASN A 121 -47.45 2.99 36.21
C ASN A 121 -47.61 2.93 37.75
N ASN A 122 -46.60 3.33 38.51
CA ASN A 122 -46.67 3.37 39.98
C ASN A 122 -47.63 4.45 40.51
N GLU A 123 -47.59 5.67 39.95
CA GLU A 123 -48.53 6.73 40.32
C GLU A 123 -49.98 6.33 40.01
N ARG A 124 -50.20 5.67 38.87
CA ARG A 124 -51.51 5.15 38.48
C ARG A 124 -51.98 4.04 39.42
N LEU A 125 -51.12 3.13 39.83
CA LEU A 125 -51.48 2.08 40.80
C LEU A 125 -51.98 2.71 42.11
N ASN A 126 -51.32 3.77 42.57
CA ASN A 126 -51.73 4.53 43.75
C ASN A 126 -53.03 5.33 43.53
N SER A 127 -53.25 5.89 42.33
CA SER A 127 -54.47 6.62 41.96
C SER A 127 -55.68 5.70 41.83
N VAL A 128 -55.55 4.54 41.18
CA VAL A 128 -56.65 3.57 41.00
C VAL A 128 -57.13 3.00 42.34
N LEU A 129 -56.22 2.80 43.30
CA LEU A 129 -56.58 2.43 44.67
C LEU A 129 -57.46 3.51 45.35
N ASN A 130 -57.32 4.78 44.96
CA ASN A 130 -58.07 5.91 45.54
C ASN A 130 -59.34 6.30 44.77
N GLN A 131 -59.52 5.87 43.50
CA GLN A 131 -60.44 6.56 42.56
C GLN A 131 -61.35 5.62 41.75
N SER A 132 -61.81 4.52 42.34
CA SER A 132 -62.52 3.39 41.71
C SER A 132 -63.90 3.67 41.04
N ALA A 133 -64.26 4.92 40.71
CA ALA A 133 -65.61 5.26 40.23
C ALA A 133 -65.73 5.93 38.83
N GLN A 134 -64.64 6.30 38.12
CA GLN A 134 -64.71 7.01 36.83
C GLN A 134 -63.81 6.37 35.75
N VAL A 135 -64.24 5.25 35.15
CA VAL A 135 -63.33 4.34 34.42
C VAL A 135 -63.41 4.41 32.89
N ALA A 136 -64.47 4.95 32.29
CA ALA A 136 -64.70 4.80 30.84
C ALA A 136 -63.82 5.72 29.97
N ASP A 137 -63.79 7.02 30.25
CA ASP A 137 -63.11 8.02 29.39
C ASP A 137 -61.58 7.94 29.51
N GLN A 138 -61.08 7.64 30.72
CA GLN A 138 -59.66 7.41 30.96
C GLN A 138 -59.12 6.17 30.24
N ALA A 139 -59.94 5.16 29.92
CA ALA A 139 -59.48 3.95 29.25
C ALA A 139 -59.07 4.19 27.78
N LEU A 140 -59.81 5.06 27.07
CA LEU A 140 -59.52 5.44 25.69
C LEU A 140 -58.27 6.30 25.59
N GLU A 141 -58.14 7.32 26.44
CA GLU A 141 -56.96 8.18 26.53
C GLU A 141 -55.69 7.36 26.84
N ASN A 142 -55.80 6.36 27.72
CA ASN A 142 -54.70 5.44 28.06
C ASN A 142 -54.27 4.57 26.88
N THR A 143 -55.22 4.09 26.08
CA THR A 143 -54.92 3.26 24.91
C THR A 143 -54.19 4.08 23.86
N ARG A 144 -54.61 5.33 23.64
CA ARG A 144 -53.93 6.26 22.74
C ARG A 144 -52.51 6.57 23.20
N HIS A 145 -52.31 6.91 24.48
CA HIS A 145 -50.98 7.17 25.01
C HIS A 145 -50.08 5.94 24.86
N ARG A 146 -50.57 4.74 25.19
CA ARG A 146 -49.79 3.51 25.03
C ARG A 146 -49.34 3.29 23.58
N LEU A 147 -50.23 3.48 22.61
CA LEU A 147 -49.89 3.35 21.18
C LEU A 147 -48.83 4.36 20.75
N LEU A 148 -48.92 5.61 21.22
CA LEU A 148 -47.90 6.63 20.92
C LEU A 148 -46.55 6.29 21.57
N TYR A 149 -46.52 5.87 22.83
CA TYR A 149 -45.29 5.44 23.52
C TYR A 149 -44.64 4.25 22.82
N GLU A 150 -45.43 3.22 22.48
CA GLU A 150 -44.93 2.03 21.78
C GLU A 150 -44.32 2.43 20.44
N SER A 151 -45.00 3.25 19.65
CA SER A 151 -44.49 3.70 18.35
C SER A 151 -43.17 4.47 18.44
N VAL A 152 -42.99 5.28 19.50
CA VAL A 152 -41.75 6.04 19.72
C VAL A 152 -40.61 5.12 20.16
N ILE A 153 -40.91 4.13 21.02
CA ILE A 153 -39.93 3.13 21.47
C ILE A 153 -39.51 2.25 20.29
N GLU A 154 -40.44 1.75 19.50
CA GLU A 154 -40.18 0.94 18.29
C GLU A 154 -39.32 1.71 17.28
N LEU A 155 -39.64 2.99 17.04
CA LEU A 155 -38.83 3.84 16.17
C LEU A 155 -37.41 4.04 16.71
N ALA A 156 -37.25 4.24 18.03
CA ALA A 156 -35.93 4.38 18.65
C ALA A 156 -35.12 3.07 18.56
N ILE A 157 -35.76 1.92 18.74
CA ILE A 157 -35.13 0.59 18.58
C ILE A 157 -34.69 0.40 17.13
N SER A 158 -35.57 0.65 16.15
CA SER A 158 -35.24 0.52 14.73
C SER A 158 -34.07 1.43 14.32
N ARG A 159 -34.02 2.67 14.85
CA ARG A 159 -32.88 3.56 14.64
C ARG A 159 -31.58 3.02 15.25
N LEU A 160 -31.63 2.44 16.45
CA LEU A 160 -30.47 1.80 17.07
C LEU A 160 -29.97 0.61 16.25
N GLU A 161 -30.87 -0.23 15.73
CA GLU A 161 -30.49 -1.37 14.89
C GLU A 161 -29.79 -0.93 13.60
N VAL A 162 -30.28 0.14 12.96
CA VAL A 162 -29.63 0.73 11.77
C VAL A 162 -28.25 1.27 12.11
N ILE A 163 -28.10 1.96 13.25
CA ILE A 163 -26.81 2.50 13.70
C ILE A 163 -25.83 1.36 14.02
N ASP A 164 -26.27 0.34 14.75
CA ASP A 164 -25.44 -0.82 15.10
C ASP A 164 -25.01 -1.61 13.84
N ALA A 165 -25.88 -1.73 12.83
CA ALA A 165 -25.53 -2.30 11.54
C ALA A 165 -24.47 -1.48 10.79
N ARG A 166 -24.57 -0.14 10.83
CA ARG A 166 -23.56 0.76 10.24
C ARG A 166 -22.22 0.65 10.96
N LEU A 167 -22.22 0.59 12.30
CA LEU A 167 -21.00 0.38 13.08
C LEU A 167 -20.28 -0.92 12.70
N ARG A 168 -21.03 -2.01 12.49
CA ARG A 168 -20.46 -3.28 12.02
C ARG A 168 -19.84 -3.15 10.63
N LEU A 169 -20.57 -2.55 9.68
CA LEU A 169 -20.05 -2.34 8.32
C LEU A 169 -18.77 -1.50 8.31
N THR A 170 -18.74 -0.42 9.11
CA THR A 170 -17.55 0.43 9.24
C THR A 170 -16.39 -0.32 9.90
N ALA A 171 -16.66 -1.17 10.90
CA ALA A 171 -15.63 -2.02 11.48
C ALA A 171 -15.04 -3.01 10.46
N ASP A 172 -15.89 -3.66 9.64
CA ASP A 172 -15.42 -4.55 8.56
C ASP A 172 -14.56 -3.79 7.53
N GLN A 173 -14.89 -2.52 7.25
CA GLN A 173 -14.09 -1.66 6.39
C GLN A 173 -12.73 -1.31 7.01
N VAL A 174 -12.66 -1.06 8.32
CA VAL A 174 -11.40 -0.81 9.04
C VAL A 174 -10.51 -2.05 8.96
N ASP A 175 -11.07 -3.23 9.24
CA ASP A 175 -10.34 -4.50 9.15
C ASP A 175 -9.82 -4.74 7.71
N GLY A 176 -10.64 -4.41 6.71
CA GLY A 176 -10.23 -4.45 5.30
C GLY A 176 -9.07 -3.51 4.97
N LEU A 177 -9.10 -2.27 5.47
CA LEU A 177 -8.00 -1.30 5.28
C LEU A 177 -6.70 -1.78 5.95
N TYR A 178 -6.77 -2.35 7.16
CA TYR A 178 -5.58 -2.93 7.79
C TYR A 178 -5.03 -4.12 7.00
N GLY A 179 -5.90 -4.93 6.38
CA GLY A 179 -5.49 -5.97 5.44
C GLY A 179 -4.73 -5.40 4.23
N LEU A 180 -5.24 -4.30 3.65
CA LEU A 180 -4.58 -3.62 2.53
C LEU A 180 -3.23 -3.01 2.93
N VAL A 181 -3.11 -2.48 4.15
CA VAL A 181 -1.82 -2.01 4.68
C VAL A 181 -0.81 -3.15 4.77
N ALA A 182 -1.20 -4.30 5.32
CA ALA A 182 -0.31 -5.45 5.40
C ALA A 182 0.15 -5.93 4.01
N GLU A 183 -0.78 -6.02 3.05
CA GLU A 183 -0.45 -6.37 1.67
C GLU A 183 0.46 -5.34 0.99
N ALA A 184 0.23 -4.05 1.22
CA ALA A 184 1.10 -2.98 0.70
C ALA A 184 2.51 -3.02 1.31
N GLU A 185 2.63 -3.29 2.60
CA GLU A 185 3.93 -3.47 3.27
C GLU A 185 4.69 -4.68 2.72
N ASP A 186 4.01 -5.80 2.50
CA ASP A 186 4.64 -7.00 1.94
C ASP A 186 5.11 -6.75 0.49
N ARG A 187 4.29 -6.11 -0.34
CA ARG A 187 4.71 -5.65 -1.68
C ARG A 187 5.94 -4.73 -1.63
N GLN A 188 5.98 -3.83 -0.65
CA GLN A 188 7.11 -2.91 -0.47
C GLN A 188 8.38 -3.65 -0.09
N ARG A 189 8.29 -4.64 0.81
CA ARG A 189 9.42 -5.50 1.18
C ARG A 189 9.93 -6.29 -0.02
N ASP A 190 9.04 -6.92 -0.77
CA ASP A 190 9.40 -7.70 -1.96
C ASP A 190 10.12 -6.83 -3.02
N ALA A 191 9.65 -5.59 -3.22
CA ALA A 191 10.27 -4.65 -4.16
C ALA A 191 11.67 -4.19 -3.69
N VAL A 192 11.84 -3.96 -2.38
CA VAL A 192 13.15 -3.65 -1.78
C VAL A 192 14.11 -4.83 -1.92
N ASP A 193 13.66 -6.04 -1.63
CA ASP A 193 14.46 -7.26 -1.76
C ASP A 193 14.88 -7.49 -3.22
N MET A 194 13.99 -7.20 -4.19
CA MET A 194 14.31 -7.26 -5.63
C MET A 194 15.41 -6.26 -6.01
N ARG A 195 15.34 -5.02 -5.51
CA ARG A 195 16.37 -4.00 -5.73
C ARG A 195 17.71 -4.44 -5.14
N ASP A 196 17.70 -4.90 -3.89
CA ASP A 196 18.92 -5.28 -3.18
C ASP A 196 19.58 -6.51 -3.82
N ALA A 197 18.78 -7.49 -4.25
CA ALA A 197 19.29 -8.62 -5.04
C ALA A 197 19.86 -8.21 -6.40
N ALA A 198 19.34 -7.15 -7.03
CA ALA A 198 19.91 -6.62 -8.26
C ALA A 198 21.23 -5.87 -8.01
N LEU A 199 21.33 -5.11 -6.91
CA LEU A 199 22.56 -4.44 -6.49
C LEU A 199 23.67 -5.45 -6.15
N ASP A 200 23.32 -6.54 -5.46
CA ASP A 200 24.27 -7.61 -5.12
C ASP A 200 24.78 -8.38 -6.35
N ALA A 201 24.06 -8.31 -7.48
CA ALA A 201 24.46 -8.93 -8.74
C ALA A 201 25.50 -8.11 -9.51
N ILE A 202 25.80 -6.87 -9.09
CA ILE A 202 26.81 -6.03 -9.75
C ILE A 202 28.20 -6.67 -9.58
N PRO A 203 28.90 -7.02 -10.68
CA PRO A 203 30.23 -7.61 -10.59
C PRO A 203 31.23 -6.61 -9.97
N VAL A 204 32.05 -7.11 -9.01
CA VAL A 204 33.07 -6.35 -8.25
C VAL A 204 34.41 -6.33 -8.97
#